data_AF-A0A929YI83-F1
#
_entry.id   AF-A0A929YI83-F1
#
_cell.length_a   1.000
_cell.length_b   1.000
_cell.length_c   1.000
_cell.angle_alpha   90.00
_cell.angle_beta   90.00
_cell.angle_gamma   90.00
#
_symmetry.space_group_name_H-M   'P 1'
#
loop_
_entity.id
_entity.type
_entity.pdbx_description
1 polymer ?
#
loop_
_entity_poly.entity_id
_entity_poly.type
_entity_poly.pdbx_seq_one_letter_code
_entity_poly.pdbx_strand_id
1 'polypeptide(L)'
;LQSMGLKVLLIGVLVTILPHIASVYFGRYVLKLDAVDIIGAQCGAGTCTAALNGVVEEYDSSIFAIAYTPGYAMGNILLTVLGPLVVAICIH
;
A
#
# COMPACT_ATOMS: atom_id res chain seq x y z
N LEU A 1 4.68 -27.62 11.70
CA LEU A 1 5.39 -26.56 10.96
C LEU A 1 5.14 -26.63 9.44
N GLN A 2 5.29 -27.78 8.78
CA GLN A 2 5.09 -27.89 7.32
C GLN A 2 3.66 -27.59 6.80
N SER A 3 2.60 -27.79 7.60
CA SER A 3 1.21 -27.45 7.21
C SER A 3 0.86 -25.97 7.34
N MET A 4 1.69 -25.18 8.01
CA MET A 4 1.43 -23.76 8.28
C MET A 4 1.99 -22.86 7.18
N GLY A 5 3.08 -23.27 6.51
CA GLY A 5 3.73 -22.46 5.47
C GLY A 5 2.79 -22.10 4.32
N LEU A 6 2.01 -23.08 3.81
CA LEU A 6 1.05 -22.83 2.74
C LEU A 6 -0.11 -21.93 3.20
N LYS A 7 -0.61 -22.13 4.43
CA LYS A 7 -1.69 -21.30 4.98
C LYS A 7 -1.25 -19.85 5.19
N VAL A 8 -0.07 -19.63 5.76
CA VAL A 8 0.49 -18.29 5.99
C VAL A 8 0.75 -17.59 4.66
N LEU A 9 1.25 -18.31 3.66
CA LEU A 9 1.44 -17.76 2.31
C LEU A 9 0.09 -17.32 1.70
N LEU A 10 -0.93 -18.18 1.73
CA LEU A 10 -2.25 -17.84 1.20
C LEU A 10 -2.88 -16.65 1.93
N ILE A 11 -2.80 -16.62 3.26
CA ILE A 11 -3.31 -15.50 4.06
C ILE A 11 -2.53 -14.22 3.73
N GLY A 12 -1.20 -14.29 3.65
CA GLY A 12 -0.36 -13.14 3.29
C GLY A 12 -0.70 -12.59 1.92
N VAL A 13 -0.87 -13.45 0.91
CA VAL A 13 -1.30 -13.03 -0.44
C VAL A 13 -2.65 -12.32 -0.38
N LEU A 14 -3.63 -12.88 0.34
CA LEU A 14 -4.96 -12.26 0.47
C LEU A 14 -4.90 -10.91 1.18
N VAL A 15 -4.19 -10.83 2.31
CA VAL A 15 -4.07 -9.62 3.12
C VAL A 15 -3.28 -8.53 2.39
N THR A 16 -2.40 -8.86 1.46
CA THR A 16 -1.71 -7.87 0.62
C THR A 16 -2.55 -7.42 -0.57
N ILE A 17 -3.16 -8.35 -1.31
CA ILE A 17 -3.87 -8.03 -2.56
C ILE A 17 -5.19 -7.29 -2.27
N LEU A 18 -5.94 -7.72 -1.26
CA LEU A 18 -7.27 -7.17 -1.00
C LEU A 18 -7.25 -5.66 -0.69
N PRO A 19 -6.38 -5.13 0.18
CA PRO A 19 -6.29 -3.69 0.42
C PRO A 19 -5.86 -2.89 -0.80
N HIS A 20 -4.95 -3.41 -1.63
CA HIS A 20 -4.54 -2.75 -2.87
C HIS A 20 -5.72 -2.62 -3.85
N ILE A 21 -6.47 -3.71 -4.07
CA ILE A 21 -7.66 -3.67 -4.93
C ILE A 21 -8.73 -2.74 -4.33
N ALA A 22 -9.00 -2.85 -3.02
CA ALA A 22 -10.00 -2.03 -2.35
C ALA A 22 -9.66 -0.53 -2.43
N SER A 23 -8.39 -0.17 -2.23
CA SER A 23 -7.95 1.23 -2.28
C SER A 23 -8.02 1.83 -3.69
N VAL A 24 -7.78 1.05 -4.75
CA VAL A 24 -8.01 1.50 -6.13
C VAL A 24 -9.48 1.87 -6.36
N TYR A 25 -10.41 0.99 -5.96
CA TYR A 25 -11.84 1.24 -6.14
C TYR A 25 -12.35 2.36 -5.23
N PHE A 26 -11.87 2.42 -4.00
CA PHE A 26 -12.21 3.49 -3.07
C PHE A 26 -11.71 4.85 -3.59
N GLY A 27 -10.47 4.90 -4.07
CA GLY A 27 -9.89 6.09 -4.69
C GLY A 27 -10.72 6.57 -5.88
N ARG A 28 -11.12 5.65 -6.77
CA ARG A 28 -11.88 6.00 -7.97
C ARG A 28 -13.34 6.39 -7.70
N TYR A 29 -14.04 5.64 -6.86
CA TYR A 29 -15.49 5.79 -6.71
C TYR A 29 -15.91 6.67 -5.53
N VAL A 30 -15.16 6.65 -4.43
CA VAL A 30 -15.49 7.42 -3.23
C VAL A 30 -14.77 8.77 -3.25
N LEU A 31 -13.46 8.74 -3.45
CA LEU A 31 -12.63 9.96 -3.46
C LEU A 31 -12.61 10.66 -4.82
N LYS A 32 -13.05 9.98 -5.90
CA LYS A 32 -13.07 10.49 -7.27
C LYS A 32 -11.70 11.00 -7.75
N LEU A 33 -10.64 10.29 -7.34
CA LEU A 33 -9.28 10.60 -7.73
C LEU A 33 -9.01 10.23 -9.19
N ASP A 34 -8.13 10.99 -9.83
CA ASP A 34 -7.66 10.70 -11.17
C ASP A 34 -6.72 9.49 -11.19
N ALA A 35 -6.53 8.91 -12.38
CA ALA A 35 -5.68 7.72 -12.54
C ALA A 35 -4.24 7.97 -12.06
N VAL A 36 -3.71 9.17 -12.27
CA VAL A 36 -2.36 9.56 -11.83
C VAL A 36 -2.23 9.47 -10.32
N ASP A 37 -3.20 10.03 -9.58
CA ASP A 37 -3.19 10.01 -8.12
C ASP A 37 -3.33 8.58 -7.59
N ILE A 38 -4.23 7.79 -8.19
CA ILE A 38 -4.42 6.39 -7.79
C ILE A 38 -3.13 5.59 -8.02
N ILE A 39 -2.50 5.70 -9.19
CA ILE A 39 -1.26 4.98 -9.52
C ILE A 39 -0.14 5.38 -8.57
N GLY A 40 0.09 6.69 -8.39
CA GLY A 40 1.12 7.17 -7.47
C GLY A 40 0.88 6.72 -6.03
N ALA A 41 -0.36 6.81 -5.55
CA ALA A 41 -0.74 6.35 -4.22
C ALA A 41 -0.58 4.83 -4.06
N GLN A 42 -0.84 4.02 -5.10
CA GLN A 42 -0.59 2.57 -5.06
C GLN A 42 0.90 2.24 -4.93
N CYS A 43 1.76 2.95 -5.67
CA CYS A 43 3.22 2.82 -5.54
C CYS A 43 3.67 3.20 -4.11
N GLY A 44 3.07 4.25 -3.54
CA GLY A 44 3.36 4.72 -2.18
C GLY A 44 2.91 3.72 -1.11
N ALA A 45 1.67 3.23 -1.20
CA ALA A 45 1.11 2.25 -0.27
C ALA A 45 1.91 0.94 -0.23
N GLY A 46 2.44 0.51 -1.38
CA GLY A 46 3.30 -0.67 -1.49
C GLY A 46 4.78 -0.41 -1.23
N THR A 47 5.18 0.83 -0.90
CA THR A 47 6.60 1.22 -0.70
C THR A 47 7.47 0.80 -1.90
N CYS A 48 6.91 0.87 -3.11
CA CYS A 48 7.54 0.33 -4.32
C CYS A 48 8.09 1.44 -5.20
N THR A 49 9.29 1.93 -4.85
CA THR A 49 9.98 2.99 -5.61
C THR A 49 10.31 2.56 -7.05
N ALA A 50 10.58 1.27 -7.28
CA ALA A 50 10.83 0.76 -8.62
C ALA A 50 9.60 0.90 -9.54
N ALA A 51 8.39 0.63 -9.01
CA ALA A 51 7.16 0.83 -9.76
C ALA A 51 6.90 2.32 -10.04
N LEU A 52 7.17 3.20 -9.07
CA LEU A 52 7.09 4.65 -9.29
C LEU A 52 8.03 5.09 -10.41
N ASN A 53 9.30 4.69 -10.34
CA ASN A 53 10.28 5.08 -11.36
C ASN A 53 9.89 4.55 -12.74
N GLY A 54 9.35 3.32 -12.83
CA GLY A 54 8.87 2.77 -14.09
C GLY A 54 7.72 3.58 -14.72
N VAL A 55 6.75 4.05 -13.93
CA VAL A 55 5.68 4.91 -14.47
C VAL A 55 6.16 6.34 -14.77
N VAL A 56 7.12 6.86 -13.99
CA VAL A 56 7.71 8.18 -14.27
C VAL A 56 8.51 8.14 -15.58
N GLU A 57 9.27 7.07 -15.82
CA GLU A 57 10.05 6.86 -17.04
C GLU A 57 9.17 6.67 -18.28
N GLU A 58 8.12 5.85 -18.17
CA GLU A 58 7.19 5.58 -19.29
C GLU A 58 6.43 6.85 -19.74
N TYR A 59 6.03 7.70 -18.78
CA TYR A 59 5.23 8.89 -19.05
C TYR A 59 6.05 10.20 -19.08
N ASP A 60 7.37 10.12 -18.93
CA ASP A 60 8.30 11.25 -18.78
C ASP A 60 7.77 12.35 -17.83
N SER A 61 7.16 11.93 -16.72
CA SER A 61 6.45 12.83 -15.83
C SER A 61 6.56 12.41 -14.37
N SER A 62 7.05 13.33 -13.53
CA SER A 62 7.17 13.13 -12.08
C SER A 62 5.86 13.36 -11.32
N ILE A 63 4.74 13.62 -12.01
CA ILE A 63 3.45 13.94 -11.38
C ILE A 63 2.96 12.83 -10.43
N PHE A 64 3.28 11.57 -10.72
CA PHE A 64 2.96 10.42 -9.86
C PHE A 64 3.63 10.48 -8.48
N ALA A 65 4.78 11.16 -8.35
CA ALA A 65 5.51 11.27 -7.11
C ALA A 65 4.73 12.06 -6.04
N ILE A 66 3.88 13.00 -6.46
CA ILE A 66 3.06 13.83 -5.56
C ILE A 66 2.11 12.94 -4.75
N ALA A 67 1.46 11.98 -5.41
CA ALA A 67 0.56 11.03 -4.75
C ALA A 67 1.30 9.88 -4.03
N TYR A 68 2.52 9.54 -4.46
CA TYR A 68 3.37 8.55 -3.80
C TYR A 68 3.76 8.95 -2.37
N THR A 69 4.23 10.19 -2.18
CA THR A 69 4.79 10.66 -0.91
C THR A 69 3.86 10.45 0.30
N PRO A 70 2.59 10.89 0.29
CA PRO A 70 1.71 10.68 1.44
C PRO A 70 1.43 9.20 1.69
N GLY A 71 1.27 8.38 0.64
CA GLY A 71 1.07 6.93 0.78
C GLY A 71 2.25 6.24 1.47
N TYR A 72 3.47 6.57 1.05
CA TYR A 72 4.71 6.06 1.65
C TYR A 72 4.88 6.48 3.12
N ALA A 73 4.64 7.75 3.42
CA ALA A 73 4.74 8.27 4.78
C ALA A 73 3.74 7.59 5.72
N MET A 74 2.49 7.45 5.29
CA MET A 74 1.46 6.78 6.08
C MET A 74 1.80 5.32 6.34
N GLY A 75 2.32 4.59 5.34
CA GLY A 75 2.75 3.20 5.50
C GLY A 75 3.79 3.03 6.61
N ASN A 76 4.82 3.87 6.60
CA ASN A 76 5.89 3.81 7.61
C ASN A 76 5.43 4.21 9.01
N ILE A 77 4.54 5.21 9.12
CA ILE A 77 3.99 5.63 10.41
C ILE A 77 3.11 4.54 11.00
N LEU A 78 2.18 3.99 10.20
CA LEU A 78 1.28 2.94 10.65
C LEU A 78 2.05 1.69 11.05
N LEU A 79 3.02 1.25 10.25
CA LEU A 79 3.86 0.10 10.59
C LEU A 79 4.58 0.31 11.94
N THR A 80 5.10 1.51 12.18
CA THR A 80 5.79 1.87 13.43
C THR A 80 4.85 1.83 14.64
N VAL A 81 3.63 2.35 14.49
CA VAL A 81 2.66 2.48 15.60
C VAL A 81 1.93 1.17 15.89
N LEU A 82 1.69 0.34 14.87
CA LEU A 82 0.94 -0.91 15.00
C LEU A 82 1.63 -1.91 15.95
N GLY A 83 2.97 -1.95 15.99
CA GLY A 83 3.70 -2.84 16.88
C GLY A 83 3.36 -2.61 18.37
N PRO A 84 3.62 -1.41 18.92
CA PRO A 84 3.24 -1.06 20.29
C PRO A 84 1.72 -1.13 20.52
N LEU A 85 0.90 -0.75 19.54
CA LEU A 85 -0.56 -0.75 19.67
C LEU A 85 -1.11 -2.17 19.88
N VAL A 86 -0.67 -3.14 19.07
CA VAL A 86 -1.08 -4.55 19.23
C VAL A 86 -0.67 -5.09 20.59
N VAL A 87 0.55 -4.76 21.05
CA VAL A 87 1.02 -5.17 22.38
C VAL A 87 0.14 -4.56 23.48
N ALA A 88 -0.19 -3.28 23.40
CA ALA A 88 -1.06 -2.61 24.37
C ALA A 88 -2.46 -3.23 24.42
N ILE A 89 -3.02 -3.59 23.25
CA ILE A 89 -4.34 -4.24 23.15
C ILE A 89 -4.31 -5.66 23.71
N CYS A 90 -3.22 -6.42 23.52
CA CYS A 90 -3.11 -7.81 24.01
C CYS A 90 -2.80 -7.91 25.52
N ILE A 91 -2.31 -6.84 26.15
CA ILE A 91 -1.99 -6.79 27.59
C ILE A 91 -3.21 -6.38 28.44
N HIS A 92 -4.20 -5.71 27.84
CA HIS A 92 -5.51 -5.47 28.43
C HIS A 92 -6.49 -6.60 28.11
#